data_AF-A0A7H4MMC7-F1
#
_entry.id   AF-A0A7H4MMC7-F1
#
_cell.length_a   1.000
_cell.length_b   1.000
_cell.length_c   1.000
_cell.angle_alpha   90.00
_cell.angle_beta   90.00
_cell.angle_gamma   90.00
#
_symmetry.space_group_name_H-M   'P 1'
#
loop_
_entity.id
_entity.type
_entity.pdbx_description
1 polymer ?
#
loop_
_entity_poly.entity_id
_entity_poly.type
_entity_poly.pdbx_seq_one_letter_code
_entity_poly.pdbx_strand_id
1 'polypeptide(L)'
;MVADHLYPAAGGIIAYLSFGELHLGKRRAERARAMWPSTAKWLNDLKACKHIFAEDNSPVAESLFKLCERRQGIGGVKGNQLQLLTESDDVMQALIRDIQLARHNIEMVFYIWQPGGMADSVAESLMAAARRGVHCRLMLDSAGSVAFSAAHGGDDA
;
A
#
# COMPACT_ATOMS: atom_id res chain seq x y z
N MET A 1 48.56 -12.03 -16.01
CA MET A 1 47.47 -12.43 -16.92
C MET A 1 46.17 -12.42 -16.13
N VAL A 2 45.58 -11.23 -15.94
CA VAL A 2 44.27 -11.02 -15.27
C VAL A 2 43.57 -9.92 -16.06
N ALA A 3 42.98 -10.28 -17.20
CA ALA A 3 42.30 -9.32 -18.07
C ALA A 3 41.04 -9.86 -18.76
N ASP A 4 40.57 -11.07 -18.40
CA ASP A 4 39.47 -11.75 -19.14
C ASP A 4 38.15 -11.86 -18.36
N HIS A 5 37.98 -11.17 -17.22
CA HIS A 5 36.74 -11.23 -16.43
C HIS A 5 35.95 -9.91 -16.36
N LEU A 6 36.37 -8.87 -17.08
CA LEU A 6 35.71 -7.55 -17.05
C LEU A 6 34.57 -7.41 -18.08
N TYR A 7 34.61 -8.16 -19.17
CA TYR A 7 33.60 -8.13 -20.24
C TYR A 7 32.17 -8.52 -19.81
N PRO A 8 31.93 -9.56 -18.98
CA PRO A 8 30.57 -9.90 -18.58
C PRO A 8 29.92 -8.85 -17.66
N ALA A 9 30.70 -8.13 -16.86
CA ALA A 9 30.19 -7.08 -15.98
C ALA A 9 29.77 -5.82 -16.77
N ALA A 10 30.60 -5.39 -17.74
CA ALA A 10 30.26 -4.26 -18.62
C ALA A 10 29.05 -4.58 -19.51
N GLY A 11 28.97 -5.81 -20.04
CA GLY A 11 27.81 -6.27 -20.80
C GLY A 11 26.52 -6.29 -19.98
N GLY A 12 26.59 -6.71 -18.72
CA GLY A 12 25.46 -6.68 -17.78
C GLY A 12 24.99 -5.26 -17.44
N ILE A 13 25.91 -4.31 -17.25
CA ILE A 13 25.58 -2.89 -17.01
C ILE A 13 24.94 -2.26 -18.25
N ILE A 14 25.51 -2.52 -19.44
CA ILE A 14 24.96 -2.01 -20.70
C ILE A 14 23.57 -2.59 -20.95
N ALA A 15 23.37 -3.90 -20.73
CA ALA A 15 22.06 -4.53 -20.83
C ALA A 15 21.07 -3.94 -19.82
N TYR A 16 21.45 -3.78 -18.55
CA TYR A 16 20.60 -3.17 -17.52
C TYR A 16 20.22 -1.72 -17.84
N LEU A 17 21.15 -0.92 -18.36
CA LEU A 17 20.87 0.47 -18.77
C LEU A 17 20.06 0.56 -20.07
N SER A 18 20.24 -0.38 -21.00
CA SER A 18 19.57 -0.39 -22.31
C SER A 18 18.14 -0.94 -22.22
N PHE A 19 17.93 -1.95 -21.39
CA PHE A 19 16.59 -2.48 -21.10
C PHE A 19 15.88 -1.70 -19.99
N GLY A 20 16.65 -1.07 -19.09
CA GLY A 20 16.20 -0.05 -18.16
C GLY A 20 15.16 -0.52 -17.14
N GLU A 21 14.99 0.25 -16.08
CA GLU A 21 13.83 0.11 -15.20
C GLU A 21 12.53 0.20 -16.02
N LEU A 22 11.56 -0.65 -15.69
CA LEU A 22 10.23 -0.71 -16.31
C LEU A 22 9.69 0.72 -16.57
N HIS A 23 9.40 1.03 -17.84
CA HIS A 23 8.88 2.31 -18.34
C HIS A 23 7.43 2.60 -17.88
N LEU A 24 7.15 2.47 -16.58
CA LEU A 24 5.86 2.75 -15.94
C LEU A 24 5.68 4.24 -15.61
N GLY A 25 6.72 5.06 -15.78
CA GLY A 25 6.81 6.41 -15.21
C GLY A 25 5.83 7.45 -15.79
N LYS A 26 5.68 7.55 -17.11
CA LYS A 26 4.94 8.67 -17.73
C LYS A 26 3.43 8.63 -17.44
N ARG A 27 2.77 7.50 -17.74
CA ARG A 27 1.34 7.31 -17.48
C ARG A 27 1.01 7.36 -15.98
N ARG A 28 1.88 6.81 -15.12
CA ARG A 28 1.71 6.86 -13.66
C ARG A 28 1.86 8.29 -13.14
N ALA A 29 2.84 9.05 -13.65
CA ALA A 29 3.03 10.46 -13.30
C ALA A 29 1.83 11.32 -13.75
N GLU A 30 1.29 11.08 -14.94
CA GLU A 30 0.08 11.75 -15.43
C GLU A 30 -1.14 11.45 -14.55
N ARG A 31 -1.38 10.16 -14.23
CA ARG A 31 -2.45 9.77 -13.30
C ARG A 31 -2.27 10.37 -11.91
N ALA A 32 -1.05 10.37 -11.37
CA ALA A 32 -0.75 10.99 -10.09
C ALA A 32 -1.02 12.50 -10.12
N ARG A 33 -0.65 13.21 -11.20
CA ARG A 33 -0.96 14.63 -11.39
C ARG A 33 -2.47 14.88 -11.50
N ALA A 34 -3.20 14.02 -12.19
CA ALA A 34 -4.66 14.14 -12.32
C ALA A 34 -5.38 13.93 -10.97
N MET A 35 -4.86 13.04 -10.11
CA MET A 35 -5.39 12.78 -8.77
C MET A 35 -5.01 13.87 -7.75
N TRP A 36 -3.88 14.55 -7.96
CA TRP A 36 -3.29 15.47 -7.01
C TRP A 36 -4.22 16.60 -6.53
N PRO A 37 -5.05 17.27 -7.36
CA PRO A 37 -5.91 18.36 -6.89
C PRO A 37 -6.87 17.94 -5.78
N SER A 38 -7.49 16.76 -5.90
CA SER A 38 -8.42 16.22 -4.90
C SER A 38 -7.69 15.86 -3.60
N THR A 39 -6.52 15.23 -3.72
CA THR A 39 -5.67 14.90 -2.57
C THR A 39 -5.19 16.16 -1.86
N ALA A 40 -4.74 17.17 -2.61
CA ALA A 40 -4.26 18.44 -2.07
C ALA A 40 -5.38 19.20 -1.34
N LYS A 41 -6.60 19.22 -1.89
CA LYS A 41 -7.77 19.78 -1.22
C LYS A 41 -8.05 19.07 0.10
N TRP A 42 -8.13 17.74 0.09
CA TRP A 42 -8.37 16.95 1.30
C TRP A 42 -7.28 17.17 2.37
N LEU A 43 -6.00 17.23 1.97
CA LEU A 43 -4.90 17.53 2.89
C LEU A 43 -5.02 18.94 3.49
N ASN A 44 -5.46 19.93 2.71
CA ASN A 44 -5.69 21.29 3.23
C ASN A 44 -6.85 21.34 4.21
N ASP A 45 -7.94 20.64 3.93
CA ASP A 45 -9.09 20.53 4.84
C ASP A 45 -8.66 19.83 6.15
N LEU A 46 -7.83 18.79 6.06
CA LEU A 46 -7.27 18.10 7.23
C LEU A 46 -6.40 19.03 8.09
N LYS A 47 -5.57 19.88 7.47
CA LYS A 47 -4.73 20.87 8.16
C LYS A 47 -5.53 21.90 8.95
N ALA A 48 -6.77 22.19 8.54
CA ALA A 48 -7.63 23.11 9.28
C ALA A 48 -7.98 22.54 10.68
N CYS A 49 -8.00 21.21 10.83
CA CYS A 49 -8.24 20.51 12.08
C CYS A 49 -6.99 20.46 12.99
N LYS A 50 -6.48 21.60 13.42
CA LYS A 50 -5.21 21.71 14.19
C LYS A 50 -5.11 20.76 15.40
N HIS A 51 -6.23 20.48 16.06
CA HIS A 51 -6.28 19.67 17.28
C HIS A 51 -5.91 18.19 17.08
N ILE A 52 -5.89 17.66 15.86
CA ILE A 52 -5.52 16.26 15.60
C ILE A 52 -4.01 16.06 15.44
N PHE A 53 -3.26 17.14 15.28
CA PHE A 53 -1.81 17.06 15.07
C PHE A 53 -1.04 17.08 16.40
N ALA A 54 0.10 16.41 16.41
CA ALA A 54 1.05 16.40 17.50
C ALA A 54 1.79 17.75 17.55
N GLU A 55 1.91 18.31 18.75
CA GLU A 55 2.66 19.54 19.01
C GLU A 55 4.09 19.22 19.42
N ASP A 56 4.27 18.12 20.15
CA ASP A 56 5.55 17.61 20.61
C ASP A 56 5.80 16.19 20.11
N ASN A 57 7.03 15.92 19.69
CA ASN A 57 7.49 14.60 19.29
C ASN A 57 8.64 14.18 20.22
N SER A 58 8.81 12.86 20.41
CA SER A 58 9.98 12.33 21.11
C SER A 58 11.27 12.81 20.43
N PRO A 59 12.33 13.22 21.18
CA PRO A 59 13.59 13.66 20.61
C PRO A 59 14.21 12.65 19.64
N VAL A 60 14.00 11.34 19.89
CA VAL A 60 14.51 10.27 19.03
C VAL A 60 13.77 10.19 17.69
N ALA A 61 12.48 10.59 17.66
CA ALA A 61 11.64 10.51 16.47
C ALA A 61 11.53 11.84 15.69
N GLU A 62 12.02 12.95 16.24
CA GLU A 62 11.87 14.30 15.68
C GLU A 62 12.31 14.40 14.21
N SER A 63 13.45 13.82 13.87
CA SER A 63 13.97 13.81 12.49
C SER A 63 13.03 13.08 11.51
N LEU A 64 12.38 12.00 11.94
CA LEU A 64 11.42 11.26 11.12
C LEU A 64 10.14 12.07 10.91
N PHE A 65 9.60 12.69 11.96
CA PHE A 65 8.42 13.54 11.84
C PHE A 65 8.69 14.74 10.93
N LYS A 66 9.83 15.42 11.08
CA LYS A 66 10.23 16.54 10.19
C LYS A 66 10.37 16.10 8.74
N LEU A 67 10.94 14.92 8.48
CA LEU A 67 11.07 14.38 7.13
C LEU A 67 9.69 14.11 6.50
N CYS A 68 8.82 13.42 7.23
CA CYS A 68 7.46 13.13 6.78
C CYS A 68 6.67 14.41 6.52
N GLU A 69 6.74 15.39 7.42
CA GLU A 69 6.07 16.68 7.26
C GLU A 69 6.58 17.45 6.05
N ARG A 70 7.90 17.51 5.83
CA ARG A 70 8.47 18.17 4.63
C ARG A 70 8.06 17.49 3.33
N ARG A 71 7.92 16.16 3.33
CA ARG A 71 7.59 15.38 2.11
C ARG A 71 6.10 15.35 1.82
N GLN A 72 5.27 15.20 2.84
CA GLN A 72 3.81 15.02 2.71
C GLN A 72 3.04 16.31 2.94
N GLY A 73 3.67 17.30 3.58
CA GLY A 73 3.09 18.59 3.90
C GLY A 73 2.19 18.58 5.14
N ILE A 74 2.04 17.48 5.87
CA ILE A 74 1.20 17.35 7.07
C ILE A 74 2.02 16.90 8.28
N GLY A 75 1.66 17.41 9.47
CA GLY A 75 2.27 17.00 10.73
C GLY A 75 1.86 15.60 11.17
N GLY A 76 2.54 15.07 12.19
CA GLY A 76 2.14 13.81 12.83
C GLY A 76 0.75 13.92 13.46
N VAL A 77 -0.09 12.89 13.29
CA VAL A 77 -1.42 12.84 13.92
C VAL A 77 -1.29 12.17 15.30
N LYS A 78 -1.96 12.72 16.32
CA LYS A 78 -2.00 12.17 17.69
C LYS A 78 -3.28 11.36 17.94
N GLY A 79 -3.28 10.57 19.02
CA GLY A 79 -4.44 9.76 19.42
C GLY A 79 -4.52 8.38 18.76
N ASN A 80 -3.46 7.95 18.06
CA ASN A 80 -3.40 6.60 17.49
C ASN A 80 -3.24 5.55 18.59
N GLN A 81 -3.99 4.46 18.49
CA GLN A 81 -3.73 3.24 19.25
C GLN A 81 -2.88 2.32 18.40
N LEU A 82 -1.73 1.90 18.92
CA LEU A 82 -0.76 1.09 18.20
C LEU A 82 -0.59 -0.24 18.93
N GLN A 83 -0.68 -1.33 18.17
CA GLN A 83 -0.35 -2.67 18.63
C GLN A 83 0.66 -3.24 17.65
N LEU A 84 1.78 -3.75 18.16
CA LEU A 84 2.76 -4.46 17.37
C LEU A 84 2.41 -5.95 17.38
N LEU A 85 2.13 -6.51 16.20
CA LEU A 85 1.92 -7.93 15.99
C LEU A 85 3.19 -8.50 15.36
N THR A 86 3.74 -9.56 15.95
CA THR A 86 5.02 -10.15 15.51
C THR A 86 4.84 -11.41 14.69
N GLU A 87 3.69 -12.07 14.82
CA GLU A 87 3.38 -13.32 14.12
C GLU A 87 2.37 -13.09 12.99
N SER A 88 2.61 -13.74 11.85
CA SER A 88 1.74 -13.63 10.67
C SER A 88 0.31 -14.09 10.95
N ASP A 89 0.14 -15.15 11.74
CA ASP A 89 -1.18 -15.69 12.08
C ASP A 89 -1.99 -14.69 12.90
N ASP A 90 -1.35 -14.00 13.85
CA ASP A 90 -1.99 -12.96 14.66
C ASP A 90 -2.44 -11.77 13.78
N VAL A 91 -1.61 -11.36 12.81
CA VAL A 91 -1.95 -10.30 11.84
C VAL A 91 -3.19 -10.68 11.04
N MET A 92 -3.22 -11.90 10.52
CA MET A 92 -4.33 -12.37 9.69
C MET A 92 -5.62 -12.54 10.49
N GLN A 93 -5.55 -13.02 11.74
CA GLN A 93 -6.70 -13.11 12.63
C GLN A 93 -7.23 -11.73 13.03
N ALA A 94 -6.34 -10.78 13.35
CA ALA A 94 -6.72 -9.40 13.65
C ALA A 94 -7.42 -8.75 12.45
N LEU A 95 -6.89 -8.93 11.24
CA LEU A 95 -7.49 -8.44 10.00
C LEU A 95 -8.90 -8.99 9.78
N ILE A 96 -9.10 -10.30 9.95
CA ILE A 96 -10.41 -10.95 9.85
C ILE A 96 -11.39 -10.35 10.86
N ARG A 97 -10.95 -10.18 12.11
CA ARG A 97 -11.76 -9.59 13.18
C ARG A 97 -12.18 -8.16 12.83
N ASP A 98 -11.26 -7.34 12.31
CA ASP A 98 -11.58 -5.96 11.93
C ASP A 98 -12.60 -5.91 10.79
N ILE A 99 -12.50 -6.81 9.80
CA ILE A 99 -13.49 -6.98 8.73
C ILE A 99 -14.87 -7.37 9.28
N GLN A 100 -14.92 -8.24 10.28
CA GLN A 100 -16.17 -8.67 10.91
C GLN A 100 -16.82 -7.53 11.71
N LEU A 101 -16.03 -6.68 12.36
CA LEU A 101 -16.51 -5.56 13.18
C LEU A 101 -16.82 -4.30 12.37
N ALA A 102 -16.30 -4.19 11.14
CA ALA A 102 -16.53 -3.04 10.28
C ALA A 102 -18.02 -2.81 9.99
N ARG A 103 -18.42 -1.53 10.03
CA ARG A 103 -19.83 -1.08 9.88
C ARG A 103 -20.10 -0.24 8.64
N HIS A 104 -19.08 0.37 8.05
CA HIS A 104 -19.28 1.38 7.00
C HIS A 104 -18.45 1.11 5.75
N ASN A 105 -17.14 1.00 5.88
CA ASN A 105 -16.24 0.81 4.76
C ASN A 105 -15.07 -0.11 5.12
N ILE A 106 -14.57 -0.81 4.11
CA ILE A 106 -13.32 -1.58 4.15
C ILE A 106 -12.56 -1.29 2.86
N GLU A 107 -11.32 -0.83 3.01
CA GLU A 107 -10.42 -0.49 1.91
C GLU A 107 -9.12 -1.27 2.09
N MET A 108 -8.84 -2.20 1.19
CA MET A 108 -7.70 -3.11 1.30
C MET A 108 -6.84 -3.03 0.05
N VAL A 109 -5.53 -2.95 0.24
CA VAL A 109 -4.54 -2.93 -0.85
C VAL A 109 -3.46 -3.95 -0.54
N PHE A 110 -3.28 -4.94 -1.41
CA PHE A 110 -2.24 -5.95 -1.27
C PHE A 110 -1.32 -6.01 -2.47
N TYR A 111 -0.03 -6.13 -2.18
CA TYR A 111 0.99 -6.37 -3.19
C TYR A 111 0.97 -7.82 -3.69
N ILE A 112 0.69 -8.79 -2.83
CA ILE A 112 0.59 -10.21 -3.20
C ILE A 112 -0.68 -10.79 -2.61
N TRP A 113 -1.46 -11.47 -3.44
CA TRP A 113 -2.57 -12.30 -3.02
C TRP A 113 -2.42 -13.70 -3.59
N GLN A 114 -2.16 -14.67 -2.72
CA GLN A 114 -2.08 -16.09 -3.06
C GLN A 114 -3.34 -16.78 -2.49
N PRO A 115 -4.18 -17.40 -3.35
CA PRO A 115 -5.34 -18.17 -2.89
C PRO A 115 -4.94 -19.32 -1.96
N GLY A 116 -5.81 -19.65 -1.01
CA GLY A 116 -5.58 -20.70 -0.02
C GLY A 116 -5.34 -20.18 1.40
N GLY A 117 -5.53 -21.07 2.37
CA GLY A 117 -5.24 -20.81 3.78
C GLY A 117 -6.00 -19.60 4.33
N MET A 118 -5.31 -18.74 5.09
CA MET A 118 -5.95 -17.58 5.72
C MET A 118 -6.34 -16.47 4.73
N ALA A 119 -5.77 -16.44 3.52
CA ALA A 119 -6.19 -15.48 2.50
C ALA A 119 -7.65 -15.73 2.09
N ASP A 120 -8.05 -16.99 1.95
CA ASP A 120 -9.44 -17.35 1.66
C ASP A 120 -10.37 -16.93 2.81
N SER A 121 -9.96 -17.14 4.07
CA SER A 121 -10.73 -16.68 5.24
C SER A 121 -10.90 -15.16 5.27
N VAL A 122 -9.91 -14.39 4.82
CA VAL A 122 -10.03 -12.93 4.64
C VAL A 122 -11.02 -12.59 3.53
N ALA A 123 -10.94 -13.25 2.38
CA ALA A 123 -11.89 -13.04 1.27
C ALA A 123 -13.34 -13.39 1.68
N GLU A 124 -13.55 -14.51 2.34
CA GLU A 124 -14.86 -14.93 2.87
C GLU A 124 -15.42 -13.90 3.86
N SER A 125 -14.58 -13.40 4.76
CA SER A 125 -14.98 -12.37 5.72
C SER A 125 -15.34 -11.06 5.01
N LEU A 126 -14.61 -10.69 3.96
CA LEU A 126 -14.88 -9.50 3.16
C LEU A 126 -16.19 -9.61 2.38
N MET A 127 -16.46 -10.77 1.78
CA MET A 127 -17.73 -11.09 1.13
C MET A 127 -18.89 -11.03 2.14
N ALA A 128 -18.71 -11.58 3.34
CA ALA A 128 -19.70 -11.49 4.39
C ALA A 128 -19.95 -10.03 4.81
N ALA A 129 -18.91 -9.20 4.91
CA ALA A 129 -19.06 -7.77 5.20
C ALA A 129 -19.84 -7.03 4.11
N ALA A 130 -19.55 -7.31 2.84
CA ALA A 130 -20.31 -6.76 1.72
C ALA A 130 -21.79 -7.13 1.79
N ARG A 131 -22.11 -8.40 2.13
CA ARG A 131 -23.50 -8.85 2.33
C ARG A 131 -24.21 -8.15 3.50
N ARG A 132 -23.46 -7.70 4.52
CA ARG A 132 -24.01 -6.85 5.62
C ARG A 132 -24.25 -5.40 5.20
N GLY A 133 -23.88 -5.01 3.98
CA GLY A 133 -24.01 -3.65 3.47
C GLY A 133 -22.77 -2.76 3.72
N VAL A 134 -21.64 -3.34 4.15
CA VAL A 134 -20.38 -2.61 4.28
C VAL A 134 -19.81 -2.34 2.88
N HIS A 135 -19.34 -1.12 2.62
CA HIS A 135 -18.72 -0.78 1.34
C HIS A 135 -17.29 -1.35 1.28
N CYS A 136 -17.07 -2.40 0.51
CA CYS A 136 -15.79 -3.09 0.41
C CYS A 136 -15.08 -2.78 -0.92
N ARG A 137 -13.81 -2.35 -0.88
CA ARG A 137 -12.92 -2.28 -2.04
C ARG A 137 -11.61 -3.02 -1.76
N LEU A 138 -11.23 -3.88 -2.70
CA LEU A 138 -9.99 -4.63 -2.68
C LEU A 138 -9.18 -4.28 -3.94
N MET A 139 -7.96 -3.79 -3.75
CA MET A 139 -7.00 -3.50 -4.81
C MET A 139 -5.83 -4.46 -4.70
N LEU A 140 -5.59 -5.22 -5.76
CA LEU A 140 -4.51 -6.19 -5.84
C LEU A 140 -3.51 -5.76 -6.90
N ASP A 141 -2.22 -5.92 -6.63
CA ASP A 141 -1.20 -5.79 -7.66
C ASP A 141 -1.34 -6.93 -8.68
N SER A 142 -1.39 -6.59 -9.96
CA SER A 142 -1.63 -7.56 -11.04
C SER A 142 -0.49 -8.55 -11.23
N ALA A 143 0.76 -8.16 -10.93
CA ALA A 143 1.91 -9.05 -11.07
C ALA A 143 2.05 -9.98 -9.85
N GLY A 144 1.79 -9.47 -8.65
CA GLY A 144 1.82 -10.27 -7.42
C GLY A 144 0.57 -11.14 -7.19
N SER A 145 -0.50 -10.95 -7.96
CA SER A 145 -1.81 -11.61 -7.77
C SER A 145 -2.35 -12.28 -9.04
N VAL A 146 -1.46 -12.77 -9.90
CA VAL A 146 -1.82 -13.44 -11.17
C VAL A 146 -2.74 -14.65 -10.93
N ALA A 147 -2.45 -15.46 -9.91
CA ALA A 147 -3.24 -16.63 -9.57
C ALA A 147 -4.69 -16.28 -9.20
N PHE A 148 -4.89 -15.18 -8.46
CA PHE A 148 -6.23 -14.67 -8.14
C PHE A 148 -6.99 -14.24 -9.40
N SER A 149 -6.30 -13.49 -10.27
CA SER A 149 -6.87 -13.00 -11.53
C SER A 149 -7.25 -14.13 -12.48
N ALA A 150 -6.45 -15.20 -12.55
CA ALA A 150 -6.76 -16.37 -13.38
C ALA A 150 -7.98 -17.16 -12.87
N ALA A 151 -8.21 -17.20 -11.56
CA ALA A 151 -9.30 -17.95 -10.96
C ALA A 151 -10.67 -17.22 -11.02
N HIS A 152 -10.67 -15.88 -11.10
CA HIS A 152 -11.90 -15.06 -11.02
C HIS A 152 -12.06 -14.04 -12.15
N GLY A 153 -11.09 -13.91 -13.07
CA GLY A 153 -11.10 -12.94 -14.17
C GLY A 153 -11.91 -13.36 -15.40
N GLY A 154 -12.76 -14.38 -15.29
CA GLY A 154 -13.60 -14.89 -16.38
C GLY A 154 -15.00 -14.27 -16.48
N ASP A 155 -15.44 -13.49 -15.48
CA ASP A 155 -16.84 -13.04 -15.39
C ASP A 155 -17.10 -11.61 -15.91
N ASP A 156 -16.09 -10.90 -16.42
CA ASP A 156 -16.24 -9.53 -16.94
C ASP A 156 -15.66 -9.37 -18.37
N ALA A 157 -16.16 -10.17 -19.32
CA ALA A 157 -16.03 -9.93 -20.76
C ALA A 157 -17.39 -10.01 -21.47
#